data_AF-A0A497L878-F1
#
_entry.id   AF-A0A497L878-F1
#
_cell.length_a   1.000
_cell.length_b   1.000
_cell.length_c   1.000
_cell.angle_alpha   90.00
_cell.angle_beta   90.00
_cell.angle_gamma   90.00
#
_symmetry.space_group_name_H-M   'P 1'
#
loop_
_entity.id
_entity.type
_entity.pdbx_description
1 polymer ?
#
loop_
_entity_poly.entity_id
_entity_poly.type
_entity_poly.pdbx_seq_one_letter_code
_entity_poly.pdbx_strand_id
1 'polypeptide(L)' 'MSVIVKWLGHASFQIKANGKNIYIDPYEGEYAEKADLVLVTHSHFDHCDTSK' A
#
# COMPACT_ATOMS: atom_id res chain seq x y z
N MET A 1 3.29 -2.65 -20.98
CA MET A 1 2.79 -2.18 -19.67
C MET A 1 3.78 -2.61 -18.61
N SER A 2 4.26 -1.68 -17.79
CA SER A 2 5.15 -1.99 -16.65
C SER A 2 4.32 -2.15 -15.38
N VAL A 3 4.75 -3.08 -14.53
CA VAL A 3 4.31 -3.20 -13.15
C VAL A 3 5.51 -2.83 -12.29
N ILE A 4 5.30 -1.87 -11.38
CA ILE A 4 6.32 -1.46 -10.42
C ILE A 4 5.83 -1.88 -9.05
N VAL A 5 6.69 -2.56 -8.30
CA VAL A 5 6.45 -2.94 -6.90
C VAL A 5 7.52 -2.27 -6.07
N LYS A 6 7.11 -1.46 -5.09
CA LYS A 6 7.98 -0.81 -4.12
C LYS A 6 7.63 -1.35 -2.74
N TRP A 7 8.62 -1.92 -2.06
CA TRP A 7 8.50 -2.27 -0.65
C TRP A 7 8.65 -1.01 0.21
N LEU A 8 7.77 -0.84 1.20
CA LEU A 8 7.73 0.33 2.08
C LEU A 8 8.16 0.00 3.52
N GLY A 9 8.30 -1.29 3.84
CA GLY A 9 8.56 -1.80 5.20
C GLY A 9 7.49 -2.80 5.61
N HIS A 10 7.78 -3.68 6.58
CA HIS A 10 6.89 -4.77 7.01
C HIS A 10 6.17 -5.50 5.83
N ALA A 11 4.84 -5.60 5.88
CA ALA A 11 3.95 -6.10 4.82
C ALA A 11 3.43 -4.99 3.88
N SER A 12 3.99 -3.78 3.99
CA SER A 12 3.54 -2.61 3.23
C SER A 12 4.18 -2.55 1.84
N PHE A 13 3.34 -2.44 0.81
CA PHE A 13 3.77 -2.31 -0.58
C PHE A 13 3.00 -1.22 -1.32
N GLN A 14 3.69 -0.56 -2.26
CA GLN A 14 3.08 0.26 -3.30
C GLN A 14 3.22 -0.46 -4.64
N ILE A 15 2.10 -0.65 -5.33
CA ILE A 15 2.05 -1.21 -6.68
C ILE A 15 1.56 -0.12 -7.64
N LYS A 16 2.33 0.13 -8.70
CA LYS A 16 1.90 0.94 -9.83
C LYS A 16 1.73 0.07 -11.06
N ALA A 17 0.51 0.01 -11.57
CA ALA A 17 0.17 -0.75 -12.76
C ALA A 17 -0.98 -0.08 -13.51
N ASN A 18 -0.91 -0.01 -14.85
CA ASN A 18 -1.98 0.52 -15.69
C ASN A 18 -2.49 1.92 -15.27
N GLY A 19 -1.59 2.79 -14.81
CA GLY A 19 -1.93 4.13 -14.32
C GLY A 19 -2.66 4.16 -12.97
N LYS A 20 -2.71 3.04 -12.24
CA LYS A 20 -3.27 2.92 -10.90
C LYS A 20 -2.19 2.87 -9.84
N ASN A 21 -2.43 3.55 -8.72
CA ASN A 21 -1.62 3.50 -7.51
C ASN A 21 -2.35 2.69 -6.44
N ILE A 22 -1.77 1.55 -6.05
CA ILE A 22 -2.36 0.59 -5.11
C ILE A 22 -1.45 0.47 -3.90
N TYR A 23 -1.99 0.58 -2.70
CA TYR A 23 -1.26 0.25 -1.47
C TYR A 23 -1.79 -1.05 -0.87
N ILE A 24 -0.87 -1.84 -0.31
CA ILE A 24 -1.16 -3.05 0.44
C ILE A 24 -0.66 -2.85 1.87
N ASP A 25 -1.50 -3.19 2.84
CA ASP A 25 -1.24 -3.17 4.29
C ASP A 25 -0.48 -1.92 4.76
N PRO A 26 -1.10 -0.72 4.73
CA PRO A 26 -0.41 0.53 5.03
C PRO A 26 0.05 0.61 6.50
N TYR A 27 1.34 0.43 6.74
CA TYR A 27 1.92 0.46 8.09
C TYR A 27 3.32 1.08 8.12
N GLU A 28 4.21 0.77 7.20
CA GLU A 28 5.55 1.39 7.16
C GLU A 28 5.78 2.17 5.87
N GLY A 29 6.72 3.11 5.93
CA GLY A 29 7.09 3.96 4.79
C GLY A 29 6.15 5.14 4.54
N GLU A 30 6.41 5.85 3.44
CA GLU A 30 5.68 7.06 3.07
C GLU A 30 4.58 6.80 2.03
N TYR A 31 3.37 7.25 2.33
CA TYR A 31 2.17 7.15 1.48
C TYR A 31 1.85 8.51 0.85
N ALA A 32 2.81 9.09 0.14
CA ALA A 32 2.71 10.46 -0.37
C ALA A 32 1.78 10.61 -1.59
N GLU A 33 1.44 9.52 -2.27
CA GLU A 33 0.61 9.54 -3.47
C GLU A 33 -0.82 9.11 -3.15
N LYS A 34 -1.81 9.72 -3.80
CA LYS A 34 -3.21 9.30 -3.63
C LYS A 34 -3.38 7.85 -4.09
N ALA A 35 -3.99 7.02 -3.24
CA ALA A 35 -4.37 5.67 -3.58
C ALA A 35 -5.60 5.66 -4.50
N ASP A 36 -5.57 4.85 -5.55
CA ASP A 36 -6.78 4.41 -6.26
C ASP A 36 -7.47 3.26 -5.51
N LEU A 37 -6.67 2.41 -4.84
CA LEU A 37 -7.12 1.24 -4.10
C LEU A 37 -6.20 1.00 -2.91
N VAL A 38 -6.79 0.66 -1.77
CA VAL A 38 -6.09 0.17 -0.58
C VAL A 38 -6.56 -1.25 -0.34
N LEU A 39 -5.62 -2.19 -0.26
CA LEU A 39 -5.86 -3.58 0.07
C LEU A 39 -5.34 -3.87 1.46
N VAL A 40 -6.14 -4.56 2.25
CA VAL A 40 -5.81 -4.96 3.62
C VAL A 40 -5.98 -6.47 3.72
N THR A 41 -4.95 -7.17 4.17
CA THR A 41 -4.94 -8.64 4.26
C THR A 41 -5.77 -9.15 5.45
N HIS A 42 -5.64 -8.51 6.61
CA HIS A 42 -6.38 -8.84 7.84
C HIS A 42 -6.38 -7.67 8.83
N SER A 43 -7.07 -7.81 9.96
CA SER A 43 -7.40 -6.70 10.87
C SER A 43 -6.40 -6.43 12.00
N HIS A 44 -5.17 -6.95 11.93
CA HIS A 44 -4.15 -6.57 12.91
C HIS A 44 -3.70 -5.12 12.70
N PHE A 45 -3.24 -4.47 13.78
CA PHE A 45 -2.93 -3.04 13.78
C PHE A 45 -1.77 -2.65 12.85
N ASP A 46 -0.88 -3.61 12.55
CA ASP A 46 0.24 -3.49 11.62
C ASP A 46 -0.14 -3.72 10.14
N HIS A 47 -1.45 -3.83 9.85
CA HIS A 47 -2.01 -3.97 8.51
C HIS A 47 -3.24 -3.06 8.27
N CYS A 48 -4.07 -2.86 9.29
CA CYS A 48 -5.36 -2.18 9.21
C CYS A 48 -5.51 -1.14 10.34
N ASP A 49 -4.96 0.05 10.12
CA ASP A 49 -5.12 1.18 11.03
C ASP A 49 -5.72 2.36 10.26
N THR A 50 -6.98 2.70 10.55
CA THR A 50 -7.69 3.81 9.90
C THR A 50 -7.23 5.19 10.37
N SER A 51 -6.39 5.26 11.41
CA SER A 51 -5.83 6.52 11.90
C SER A 51 -4.57 6.96 11.15
N LYS A 52 -4.07 6.11 10.24
CA LYS A 52 -2.81 6.28 9.52
C LYS A 52 -3.00 6.89 8.13
#